data_AF-A0AAV7H2B8-F1
#
_entry.id   AF-A0AAV7H2B8-F1
#
_cell.length_a   1.000
_cell.length_b   1.000
_cell.length_c   1.000
_cell.angle_alpha   90.00
_cell.angle_beta   90.00
_cell.angle_gamma   90.00
#
_symmetry.space_group_name_H-M   'P 1'
#
loop_
_entity.id
_entity.type
_entity.pdbx_description
1 polymer ?
#
loop_
_entity_poly.entity_id
_entity_poly.type
_entity_poly.pdbx_seq_one_letter_code
_entity_poly.pdbx_strand_id
1 'polypeptide(L)' 'MEGAKVAMRLKVRKDGIYDREEIGRVVKDLMEGEEGERLRKKAKELEVEAASAMTEGGSSSVALAEKWKSFPTV' A
#
# COMPACT_ATOMS: atom_id res chain seq x y z
N MET A 1 15.01 0.56 -0.71
CA MET A 1 13.71 0.85 -0.08
C MET A 1 12.98 -0.48 0.04
N GLU A 2 12.76 -0.98 1.25
CA GLU A 2 11.85 -2.11 1.41
C GLU A 2 10.45 -1.64 1.01
N GLY A 3 9.73 -2.41 0.18
CA GLY A 3 8.36 -2.06 -0.18
C GLY A 3 7.42 -2.04 1.03
N ALA A 4 6.19 -1.54 0.86
CA ALA A 4 5.22 -1.41 1.95
C ALA A 4 4.93 -2.72 2.69
N LYS A 5 5.15 -3.90 2.08
CA LYS A 5 4.91 -5.24 2.67
C LYS A 5 3.49 -5.36 3.28
N VAL A 6 2.48 -4.92 2.52
CA VAL A 6 1.05 -4.94 2.89
C VAL A 6 0.20 -5.87 1.98
N ALA A 7 0.85 -6.69 1.15
CA ALA A 7 0.18 -7.55 0.18
C ALA A 7 0.67 -9.00 0.26
N MET A 8 -0.25 -9.95 0.04
CA MET A 8 0.06 -11.36 -0.17
C MET A 8 0.21 -11.63 -1.66
N ARG A 9 1.22 -12.41 -2.04
CA ARG A 9 1.47 -12.77 -3.43
C ARG A 9 1.03 -14.22 -3.68
N LEU A 10 0.21 -14.41 -4.70
CA LEU A 10 -0.18 -15.74 -5.16
C LEU A 10 1.00 -16.44 -5.83
N LYS A 11 1.08 -17.77 -5.67
CA LYS A 11 1.98 -18.62 -6.43
C LYS A 11 1.38 -18.86 -7.83
N VAL A 12 2.17 -18.61 -8.86
CA VAL A 12 1.77 -18.86 -10.24
C VAL A 12 2.30 -20.22 -10.70
N ARG A 13 1.53 -20.94 -11.50
CA ARG A 13 2.04 -22.13 -12.20
C ARG A 13 3.06 -21.75 -13.27
N LYS A 14 3.76 -22.76 -13.80
CA LYS A 14 4.75 -22.59 -14.87
C LYS A 14 4.18 -22.02 -16.17
N ASP A 15 2.90 -22.26 -16.43
CA ASP A 15 2.16 -21.75 -17.60
C ASP A 15 1.62 -20.33 -17.41
N GLY A 16 1.91 -19.68 -16.28
CA GLY A 16 1.44 -18.32 -15.99
C GLY A 16 0.00 -18.24 -15.47
N ILE A 17 -0.68 -19.38 -15.30
CA ILE A 17 -2.05 -19.45 -14.80
C ILE A 17 -2.04 -19.64 -13.27
N TYR A 18 -3.01 -19.04 -12.58
CA TYR A 18 -3.22 -19.23 -11.15
C TYR A 18 -4.26 -20.32 -10.91
N ASP A 19 -3.94 -21.28 -10.04
CA ASP A 19 -4.88 -22.32 -9.64
C ASP A 19 -6.00 -21.75 -8.77
N ARG A 20 -7.23 -22.24 -8.96
CA ARG A 20 -8.38 -21.80 -8.16
C ARG A 20 -8.18 -22.11 -6.67
N GLU A 21 -7.48 -23.22 -6.36
CA GLU A 21 -7.13 -23.62 -5.00
C GLU A 21 -6.14 -22.64 -4.37
N GLU A 22 -5.16 -22.15 -5.15
CA GLU A 22 -4.23 -21.11 -4.72
C GLU A 22 -4.98 -19.80 -4.43
N ILE A 23 -5.85 -19.37 -5.35
CA ILE A 23 -6.66 -18.16 -5.18
C ILE A 23 -7.53 -18.28 -3.92
N GLY A 24 -8.26 -19.39 -3.77
CA GLY A 24 -9.14 -19.62 -2.62
C GLY A 24 -8.37 -19.60 -1.30
N ARG A 25 -7.20 -20.26 -1.23
CA ARG A 25 -6.35 -20.26 -0.04
C ARG A 25 -5.88 -18.84 0.30
N VAL A 26 -5.33 -18.12 -0.67
CA VAL A 26 -4.79 -16.77 -0.43
C VAL A 26 -5.90 -15.78 -0.06
N VAL A 27 -7.07 -15.85 -0.69
CA VAL A 27 -8.23 -15.01 -0.32
C VAL A 27 -8.66 -15.31 1.11
N LYS A 28 -8.78 -16.60 1.47
CA LYS A 28 -9.16 -16.98 2.84
C LYS A 28 -8.12 -16.51 3.86
N ASP A 29 -6.84 -16.75 3.63
CA ASP A 29 -5.76 -16.33 4.53
C ASP A 29 -5.69 -14.79 4.64
N LEU A 30 -5.94 -14.07 3.55
CA LEU A 30 -6.00 -12.62 3.55
C LEU A 30 -7.18 -12.10 4.35
N MET A 31 -8.37 -12.71 4.25
CA MET A 31 -9.58 -12.24 4.94
C MET A 31 -9.63 -12.67 6.40
N GLU A 32 -9.35 -13.93 6.68
CA GLU A 32 -9.60 -14.59 7.98
C GLU A 32 -8.32 -15.00 8.71
N GLY A 33 -7.16 -15.04 8.03
CA GLY A 33 -5.90 -15.49 8.61
C GLY A 33 -5.16 -14.40 9.39
N GLU A 34 -4.31 -14.83 10.34
CA GLU A 34 -3.46 -13.95 11.16
C GLU A 34 -2.53 -13.08 10.31
N GLU A 35 -1.97 -13.63 9.23
CA GLU A 35 -1.11 -12.86 8.33
C GLU A 35 -1.91 -11.76 7.61
N GLY A 36 -3.15 -12.04 7.20
CA GLY A 36 -4.05 -11.06 6.62
C GLY A 36 -4.38 -9.92 7.58
N GLU A 37 -4.62 -10.23 8.86
CA GLU A 37 -4.80 -9.23 9.91
C GLU A 37 -3.55 -8.37 10.11
N ARG A 38 -2.37 -8.98 10.18
CA ARG A 38 -1.09 -8.28 10.33
C ARG A 38 -0.85 -7.31 9.17
N LEU A 39 -1.14 -7.72 7.94
CA LEU A 39 -1.02 -6.87 6.75
C LEU A 39 -2.02 -5.72 6.77
N ARG A 40 -3.28 -5.95 7.16
CA ARG A 40 -4.30 -4.89 7.32
C ARG A 40 -3.90 -3.86 8.36
N LYS A 41 -3.39 -4.29 9.52
CA LYS A 41 -2.93 -3.38 10.57
C LYS A 41 -1.81 -2.48 10.05
N LYS A 42 -0.82 -3.07 9.37
CA LYS A 42 0.26 -2.30 8.76
C LYS A 42 -0.24 -1.33 7.67
N ALA A 43 -1.19 -1.77 6.85
CA ALA A 43 -1.80 -0.91 5.85
C ALA A 43 -2.53 0.28 6.50
N LYS A 44 -3.19 0.06 7.65
CA LYS A 44 -3.87 1.12 8.39
C LYS A 44 -2.91 2.13 9.00
N GLU A 45 -1.77 1.68 9.52
CA GLU A 45 -0.70 2.57 10.01
C GLU A 45 -0.19 3.47 8.87
N LEU A 46 0.11 2.89 7.71
CA LEU A 46 0.53 3.64 6.53
C LEU A 46 -0.56 4.58 5.99
N GLU A 47 -1.83 4.18 6.05
CA GLU A 47 -2.97 5.04 5.68
C GLU A 47 -3.02 6.30 6.55
N VAL A 48 -2.84 6.16 7.87
CA VAL A 48 -2.84 7.28 8.81
C VAL A 48 -1.65 8.22 8.54
N GLU A 49 -0.45 7.66 8.34
CA GLU A 49 0.74 8.45 8.00
C GLU A 49 0.57 9.19 6.67
N ALA A 50 0.06 8.53 5.65
CA ALA A 50 -0.20 9.14 4.35
C ALA A 50 -1.25 10.26 4.44
N ALA A 51 -2.34 10.04 5.20
CA ALA A 51 -3.36 11.06 5.43
C ALA A 51 -2.75 12.28 6.16
N SER A 52 -1.93 12.05 7.19
CA SER A 52 -1.23 13.12 7.92
C SER A 52 -0.26 13.90 7.03
N ALA A 53 0.45 13.23 6.13
CA ALA A 53 1.34 13.90 5.17
C ALA A 53 0.58 14.83 4.19
N MET A 54 -0.70 14.53 3.92
CA MET A 54 -1.55 15.29 2.99
C MET A 54 -2.42 16.37 3.66
N THR A 55 -2.45 16.47 4.99
CA THR A 55 -3.20 17.54 5.67
C THR A 55 -2.59 18.92 5.38
N GLU A 56 -3.31 19.98 5.74
CA GLU A 56 -2.76 21.33 5.74
C GLU A 56 -1.58 21.42 6.72
N GLY A 57 -0.42 21.89 6.22
CA GLY A 57 0.84 21.86 6.97
C GLY A 57 1.52 20.48 7.02
N GLY A 58 0.90 19.44 6.45
CA GLY A 58 1.48 18.11 6.28
C GLY A 58 2.68 18.13 5.33
N SER A 59 3.58 17.16 5.48
CA SER A 59 4.88 17.14 4.77
C SER A 59 4.75 17.16 3.25
N SER A 60 3.82 16.39 2.67
CA SER A 60 3.58 16.38 1.23
C SER A 60 2.95 17.68 0.74
N SER A 61 2.02 18.25 1.51
CA SER A 61 1.38 19.54 1.19
C SER A 61 2.38 20.70 1.21
N VAL A 62 3.28 20.73 2.20
CA VAL A 62 4.36 21.72 2.30
C VAL A 62 5.34 21.55 1.13
N ALA A 63 5.80 20.33 0.86
CA ALA A 63 6.72 20.06 -0.24
C ALA A 63 6.11 20.47 -1.60
N LEU A 64 4.81 20.22 -1.80
CA LEU A 64 4.11 20.65 -3.00
C LEU A 64 4.02 22.18 -3.10
N ALA A 65 3.70 22.87 -2.00
CA ALA A 65 3.62 24.34 -1.98
C ALA A 65 4.99 24.99 -2.26
N GLU A 66 6.06 24.45 -1.68
CA GLU A 66 7.44 24.89 -1.98
C GLU A 66 7.79 24.67 -3.44
N LYS A 67 7.47 23.48 -3.97
CA LYS A 67 7.69 23.17 -5.38
C LYS A 67 6.90 24.13 -6.28
N TRP A 68 5.68 24.47 -5.90
CA TRP A 68 4.83 25.40 -6.64
C TRP A 68 5.43 26.81 -6.73
N LYS A 69 5.96 27.32 -5.61
CA LYS A 69 6.63 28.63 -5.55
C LYS A 69 7.89 28.69 -6.41
N SER A 70 8.52 27.55 -6.67
CA SER A 70 9.71 27.47 -7.53
C SER A 70 9.40 27.50 -9.03
N PHE A 71 8.12 27.45 -9.44
CA PHE A 71 7.78 27.58 -10.85
C PHE A 71 7.99 29.03 -11.33
N PRO A 72 8.58 29.22 -12.52
CA PRO A 72 8.72 30.55 -13.09
C PRO A 72 7.34 31.14 -13.35
N THR A 73 7.11 32.34 -12.83
CA THR A 73 5.92 33.12 -13.12
C THR A 73 6.04 33.63 -14.56
N VAL A 74 5.06 33.32 -15.40
CA VAL A 74 4.95 33.83 -16.78
C VAL A 74 4.43 35.26 -16.75
#